data_AF-A0A7X7A0N8-F1
#
_entry.id   AF-A0A7X7A0N8-F1
#
_cell.length_a   1.000
_cell.length_b   1.000
_cell.length_c   1.000
_cell.angle_alpha   90.00
_cell.angle_beta   90.00
_cell.angle_gamma   90.00
#
_symmetry.space_group_name_H-M   'P 1'
#
loop_
_entity.id
_entity.type
_entity.pdbx_description
1 polymer ?
#
loop_
_entity_poly.entity_id
_entity_poly.type
_entity_poly.pdbx_seq_one_letter_code
_entity_poly.pdbx_strand_id
1 'polypeptide(L)'
;GIAQYVEKKITGFEFTNPFKDGKSIECYDFKDLEKNFDQLNQQIVYWQSLKVVEYIVDSYGEDKLLTILNYLGQGNNMASAIEKSLAVDYDTFIDDFYSNLSINY
;
A
#
# COMPACT_ATOMS: atom_id res chain seq x y z
N GLY A 1 -2.46 -6.13 -1.97
CA GLY A 1 -3.07 -4.78 -2.00
C GLY A 1 -4.31 -4.75 -2.87
N ILE A 2 -4.16 -4.52 -4.18
CA ILE A 2 -5.30 -4.21 -5.08
C ILE A 2 -6.36 -5.33 -5.11
N ALA A 3 -5.95 -6.60 -5.21
CA ALA A 3 -6.90 -7.72 -5.17
C ALA A 3 -7.75 -7.72 -3.89
N GLN A 4 -7.12 -7.47 -2.74
CA GLN A 4 -7.80 -7.38 -1.45
C GLN A 4 -8.70 -6.14 -1.35
N TYR A 5 -8.30 -4.99 -1.91
CA TYR A 5 -9.14 -3.79 -1.99
C TYR A 5 -10.42 -4.06 -2.79
N VAL A 6 -10.30 -4.74 -3.93
CA VAL A 6 -11.44 -5.16 -4.75
C VAL A 6 -12.32 -6.18 -4.00
N GLU A 7 -11.72 -7.17 -3.35
CA GLU A 7 -12.44 -8.16 -2.53
C GLU A 7 -13.22 -7.49 -1.40
N LYS A 8 -12.60 -6.54 -0.68
CA LYS A 8 -13.27 -5.71 0.34
C LYS A 8 -14.46 -4.95 -0.23
N LYS A 9 -14.33 -4.33 -1.41
CA LYS A 9 -15.45 -3.61 -2.06
C LYS A 9 -16.61 -4.55 -2.45
N ILE A 10 -16.31 -5.77 -2.89
CA ILE A 10 -17.34 -6.71 -3.36
C ILE A 10 -18.00 -7.47 -2.21
N THR A 11 -17.22 -7.90 -1.22
CA THR A 11 -17.65 -8.85 -0.20
C THR A 11 -17.65 -8.28 1.22
N GLY A 12 -17.00 -7.14 1.45
CA GLY A 12 -16.73 -6.60 2.77
C GLY A 12 -15.61 -7.31 3.53
N PHE A 13 -14.98 -8.34 2.95
CA PHE A 13 -13.90 -9.07 3.59
C PHE A 13 -12.60 -8.24 3.61
N GLU A 14 -11.96 -8.19 4.78
CA GLU A 14 -10.59 -7.71 4.92
C GLU A 14 -9.85 -8.52 6.00
N PHE A 15 -8.54 -8.66 5.86
CA PHE A 15 -7.72 -9.22 6.93
C PHE A 15 -7.80 -8.36 8.19
N THR A 16 -7.87 -9.03 9.34
CA THR A 16 -7.92 -8.33 10.63
C THR A 16 -6.65 -7.51 10.84
N ASN A 17 -6.83 -6.26 11.30
CA ASN A 17 -5.72 -5.40 11.71
C ASN A 17 -4.83 -6.14 12.74
N PRO A 18 -3.57 -6.46 12.39
CA PRO A 18 -2.67 -7.19 13.29
C PRO A 18 -2.28 -6.40 14.55
N PHE A 19 -2.55 -5.09 14.56
CA PHE A 19 -2.25 -4.15 15.64
C PHE A 19 -3.48 -3.76 16.48
N LYS A 20 -4.65 -4.38 16.20
CA LYS A 20 -5.82 -4.26 17.08
C LYS A 20 -5.38 -4.74 18.48
N ASP A 21 -5.66 -3.94 19.52
CA ASP A 21 -5.28 -4.14 20.95
C ASP A 21 -4.06 -3.35 21.46
N GLY A 22 -3.73 -2.20 20.86
CA GLY A 22 -2.76 -1.25 21.44
C GLY A 22 -1.29 -1.62 21.22
N LYS A 23 -1.02 -2.51 20.25
CA LYS A 23 0.34 -2.77 19.78
C LYS A 23 0.79 -1.62 18.90
N SER A 24 2.07 -1.26 18.98
CA SER A 24 2.69 -0.36 18.02
C SER A 24 2.57 -0.93 16.61
N ILE A 25 2.27 -0.05 15.65
CA ILE A 25 2.26 -0.41 14.23
C ILE A 25 3.70 -0.70 13.81
N GLU A 26 3.97 -1.95 13.47
CA GLU A 26 5.26 -2.41 12.96
C GLU A 26 5.09 -2.77 11.48
N CYS A 27 5.14 -1.74 10.63
CA CYS A 27 5.16 -1.90 9.19
C CYS A 27 6.57 -2.21 8.70
N TYR A 28 6.66 -2.92 7.57
CA TYR A 28 7.93 -3.16 6.88
C TYR A 28 8.25 -2.02 5.93
N ASP A 29 9.53 -1.70 5.76
CA ASP A 29 9.94 -0.77 4.72
C ASP A 29 9.54 -1.28 3.33
N PHE A 30 9.20 -0.37 2.42
CA PHE A 30 8.79 -0.72 1.06
C PHE A 30 9.86 -1.55 0.32
N LYS A 31 11.13 -1.29 0.59
CA LYS A 31 12.26 -2.07 0.03
C LYS A 31 12.22 -3.54 0.47
N ASP A 32 11.79 -3.81 1.69
CA ASP A 32 11.65 -5.18 2.20
C ASP A 32 10.39 -5.84 1.67
N LEU A 33 9.29 -5.09 1.53
CA LEU A 33 8.07 -5.58 0.88
C LEU A 33 8.35 -6.00 -0.58
N GLU A 34 9.19 -5.26 -1.31
CA GLU A 34 9.54 -5.60 -2.70
C GLU A 34 10.43 -6.84 -2.82
N LYS A 35 11.37 -7.04 -1.89
CA LYS A 35 12.41 -8.07 -2.01
C LYS A 35 12.10 -9.35 -1.26
N ASN A 36 11.42 -9.23 -0.11
CA ASN A 36 11.32 -10.29 0.89
C ASN A 36 9.86 -10.69 1.18
N PHE A 37 8.90 -10.25 0.37
CA PHE A 37 7.45 -10.43 0.58
C PHE A 37 7.06 -11.82 1.14
N ASP A 38 7.54 -12.90 0.51
CA ASP A 38 7.19 -14.29 0.85
C ASP A 38 7.81 -14.77 2.18
N GLN A 39 8.82 -14.06 2.69
CA GLN A 39 9.57 -14.40 3.91
C GLN A 39 9.10 -13.59 5.12
N LEU A 40 8.34 -12.52 4.89
CA LEU A 40 7.82 -11.63 5.92
C LEU A 40 6.51 -12.16 6.52
N ASN A 41 6.08 -11.57 7.64
CA ASN A 41 4.81 -11.93 8.27
C ASN A 41 3.65 -11.58 7.32
N GLN A 42 3.03 -12.61 6.76
CA GLN A 42 1.98 -12.47 5.75
C GLN A 42 0.81 -11.60 6.22
N GLN A 43 0.39 -11.71 7.48
CA GLN A 43 -0.73 -10.92 7.99
C GLN A 43 -0.41 -9.41 7.96
N ILE A 44 0.80 -9.02 8.36
CA ILE A 44 1.27 -7.63 8.34
C ILE A 44 1.42 -7.16 6.90
N VAL A 45 2.06 -7.96 6.05
CA VAL A 45 2.33 -7.63 4.65
C VAL A 45 1.04 -7.39 3.85
N TYR A 46 0.05 -8.29 3.98
CA TYR A 46 -1.24 -8.10 3.32
C TYR A 46 -1.99 -6.89 3.86
N TRP A 47 -2.03 -6.71 5.18
CA TRP A 47 -2.66 -5.55 5.80
C TRP A 47 -2.02 -4.24 5.36
N GLN A 48 -0.70 -4.12 5.42
CA GLN A 48 0.04 -2.94 4.98
C GLN A 48 -0.18 -2.68 3.49
N SER A 49 -0.13 -3.71 2.66
CA SER A 49 -0.40 -3.60 1.21
C SER A 49 -1.82 -3.12 0.91
N LEU A 50 -2.81 -3.46 1.74
CA LEU A 50 -4.16 -2.92 1.63
C LEU A 50 -4.18 -1.43 2.02
N LYS A 51 -3.53 -1.06 3.13
CA LYS A 51 -3.47 0.34 3.59
C LYS A 51 -2.82 1.26 2.58
N VAL A 52 -1.76 0.83 1.90
CA VAL A 52 -1.14 1.59 0.80
C VAL A 52 -2.14 1.84 -0.33
N VAL A 53 -2.92 0.83 -0.70
CA VAL A 53 -3.93 0.97 -1.77
C VAL A 53 -5.07 1.89 -1.35
N GLU A 54 -5.60 1.74 -0.13
CA GLU A 54 -6.62 2.62 0.41
C GLU A 54 -6.13 4.07 0.47
N TYR A 55 -4.91 4.30 0.94
CA TYR A 55 -4.30 5.63 0.97
C TYR A 55 -4.19 6.26 -0.43
N ILE A 56 -3.79 5.47 -1.45
CA ILE A 56 -3.75 5.96 -2.84
C ILE A 56 -5.14 6.36 -3.32
N VAL A 57 -6.14 5.52 -3.09
CA VAL A 57 -7.54 5.79 -3.49
C VAL A 57 -8.05 7.05 -2.81
N ASP A 58 -7.85 7.17 -1.50
CA ASP A 58 -8.39 8.26 -0.69
C ASP A 58 -7.70 9.60 -0.99
N SER A 59 -6.40 9.57 -1.30
CA SER A 59 -5.60 10.80 -1.48
C SER A 59 -5.45 11.23 -2.94
N TYR A 60 -5.47 10.28 -3.89
CA TYR A 60 -5.14 10.54 -5.30
C TYR A 60 -6.22 10.07 -6.28
N GLY A 61 -7.20 9.27 -5.82
CA GLY A 61 -8.27 8.72 -6.65
C GLY A 61 -8.00 7.28 -7.12
N GLU A 62 -9.07 6.51 -7.28
CA GLU A 62 -9.02 5.08 -7.65
C GLU A 62 -8.42 4.85 -9.05
N ASP A 63 -8.56 5.80 -9.98
CA ASP A 63 -8.00 5.73 -11.34
C ASP A 63 -6.46 5.66 -11.33
N LYS A 64 -5.83 6.14 -10.25
CA LYS A 64 -4.37 6.06 -10.10
C LYS A 64 -3.86 4.66 -9.91
N LEU A 65 -4.66 3.74 -9.35
CA LEU A 65 -4.28 2.33 -9.27
C LEU A 65 -4.06 1.73 -10.67
N LEU A 66 -4.94 2.04 -11.61
CA LEU A 66 -4.80 1.60 -13.00
C LEU A 66 -3.59 2.24 -13.69
N THR A 67 -3.33 3.51 -13.40
CA THR A 67 -2.17 4.22 -13.94
C THR A 67 -0.85 3.61 -13.46
N ILE A 68 -0.76 3.29 -12.16
CA ILE A 68 0.40 2.60 -11.58
C ILE A 68 0.59 1.23 -12.22
N LEU A 69 -0.47 0.42 -12.32
CA LEU A 69 -0.42 -0.90 -12.96
C LEU A 69 0.03 -0.82 -14.42
N ASN A 70 -0.40 0.21 -15.16
CA ASN A 70 0.02 0.43 -16.54
C ASN A 70 1.54 0.70 -16.63
N TYR A 71 2.09 1.56 -15.77
CA TYR A 71 3.54 1.79 -15.74
C TYR A 71 4.34 0.57 -15.32
N LEU A 72 3.86 -0.20 -14.32
CA LEU A 72 4.46 -1.47 -13.93
C LEU A 72 4.44 -2.48 -15.10
N GLY A 73 3.33 -2.58 -15.82
CA GLY A 73 3.19 -3.43 -17.00
C GLY A 73 4.15 -3.06 -18.16
N GLN A 74 4.62 -1.82 -18.19
CA GLN A 74 5.66 -1.35 -19.13
C GLN A 74 7.09 -1.65 -18.65
N GLY A 75 7.26 -2.33 -17.52
CA GLY A 75 8.57 -2.67 -16.95
C GLY A 75 9.19 -1.57 -16.09
N ASN A 76 8.44 -0.54 -15.70
CA ASN A 76 8.91 0.42 -14.69
C ASN A 76 8.96 -0.28 -13.32
N ASN A 77 9.92 0.11 -12.48
CA ASN A 77 9.93 -0.29 -11.08
C ASN A 77 8.86 0.48 -10.27
N MET A 78 8.64 0.07 -9.02
CA MET A 78 7.61 0.65 -8.15
C MET A 78 7.79 2.15 -7.96
N ALA A 79 9.01 2.60 -7.62
CA ALA A 79 9.31 4.02 -7.42
C ALA A 79 8.93 4.86 -8.63
N SER A 80 9.43 4.50 -9.81
CA SER A 80 9.11 5.20 -11.06
C SER A 80 7.63 5.12 -11.44
N ALA A 81 6.94 4.01 -11.15
CA ALA A 81 5.52 3.88 -11.42
C ALA A 81 4.68 4.79 -10.52
N ILE A 82 5.03 4.89 -9.24
CA ILE A 82 4.37 5.79 -8.28
C ILE A 82 4.61 7.25 -8.66
N GLU A 83 5.86 7.64 -8.89
CA GLU A 83 6.22 9.02 -9.23
C GLU A 83 5.49 9.51 -10.48
N LYS A 84 5.46 8.69 -11.54
CA LYS A 84 4.78 9.05 -12.79
C LYS A 84 3.26 9.09 -12.65
N SER A 85 2.68 8.26 -11.79
CA SER A 85 1.23 8.15 -11.66
C SER A 85 0.64 9.22 -10.73
N LEU A 86 1.33 9.47 -9.62
CA LEU A 86 0.88 10.34 -8.53
C LEU A 86 1.47 11.75 -8.63
N ALA A 87 2.52 11.94 -9.44
CA ALA A 87 3.27 13.20 -9.54
C ALA A 87 3.88 13.64 -8.19
N VAL A 88 4.29 12.68 -7.38
CA VAL A 88 4.94 12.86 -6.07
C VAL A 88 6.20 12.01 -6.04
N ASP A 89 7.28 12.55 -5.47
CA ASP A 89 8.54 11.82 -5.25
C ASP A 89 8.33 10.57 -4.40
N TYR A 90 9.04 9.47 -4.69
CA TYR A 90 8.79 8.18 -4.03
C TYR A 90 9.02 8.22 -2.52
N ASP A 91 10.08 8.89 -2.06
CA ASP A 91 10.38 8.99 -0.63
C ASP A 91 9.33 9.86 0.07
N THR A 92 8.92 10.96 -0.57
CA THR A 92 7.82 11.81 -0.07
C THR A 92 6.51 11.03 0.06
N PHE A 93 6.17 10.21 -0.93
CA PHE A 93 4.98 9.35 -0.87
C PHE A 93 5.03 8.37 0.31
N ILE A 94 6.18 7.77 0.58
CA ILE A 94 6.36 6.84 1.70
C ILE A 94 6.18 7.56 3.03
N ASP A 95 6.81 8.73 3.20
CA ASP A 95 6.71 9.54 4.41
C ASP A 95 5.28 10.01 4.68
N ASP A 96 4.58 10.48 3.64
CA ASP A 96 3.19 10.91 3.72
C ASP A 96 2.26 9.74 4.07
N PHE A 97 2.50 8.56 3.47
CA PHE A 97 1.76 7.34 3.79
C PHE A 97 1.92 6.95 5.26
N TYR A 98 3.16 6.88 5.78
CA TYR A 98 3.38 6.50 7.17
C TYR A 98 2.86 7.55 8.15
N SER A 99 2.99 8.84 7.81
CA SER A 99 2.40 9.93 8.59
C SER A 99 0.88 9.78 8.68
N ASN A 100 0.21 9.55 7.54
CA ASN A 100 -1.22 9.29 7.49
C ASN A 100 -1.63 8.04 8.30
N LEU A 101 -0.85 6.95 8.18
CA LEU A 101 -1.13 5.71 8.89
C LEU A 101 -1.07 5.89 10.41
N SER A 102 -0.08 6.64 10.91
CA SER A 102 0.10 6.92 12.34
C SER A 102 -0.98 7.83 12.96
N ILE A 103 -1.63 8.65 12.14
CA ILE A 103 -2.73 9.52 12.60
C ILE A 103 -4.03 8.71 12.72
N ASN A 104 -4.22 7.71 11.85
CA ASN A 104 -5.47 6.98 11.71
C ASN A 104 -5.53 5.69 12.56
N TYR A 105 -4.43 5.25 13.16
CA TYR A 105 -4.31 3.99 13.90
C TYR A 105 -3.36 4.11 15.09
#